data_AF-A0A9P4TJ02-F1
#
_entry.id   AF-A0A9P4TJ02-F1
#
_cell.length_a   1.000
_cell.length_b   1.000
_cell.length_c   1.000
_cell.angle_alpha   90.00
_cell.angle_beta   90.00
_cell.angle_gamma   90.00
#
_symmetry.space_group_name_H-M   'P 1'
#
loop_
_entity.id
_entity.type
_entity.pdbx_description
1 polymer ?
#
loop_
_entity_poly.entity_id
_entity_poly.type
_entity_poly.pdbx_seq_one_letter_code
_entity_poly.pdbx_strand_id
1 'polypeptide(L)'
;MANATRNTASRDPPRLSAHDACFATVLVGEERKRFIVHKDLLTYHSEFFRSALSGNFKEAAEQTVPLPEDDPDTFEFFVHWLYHKDLPMKDNASTDLLQDWTSEDNGGNLEKRNLIELHVFADRYRVEKLKVRTLEALFRYVQKNDVTLPSNRLICYAYENMPAGSGLLTLLVDVWCKYVEAEEWKDDDTEQLPSPFLISVLKCLTDGARGKIKVRAALELSKYLPPESDGQ
;
A
#
# COMPACT_ATOMS: atom_id res chain seq x y z
N MET A 1 -3.37 -34.94 30.82
CA MET A 1 -2.50 -33.84 30.36
C MET A 1 -2.25 -34.05 28.87
N ALA A 2 -2.98 -33.34 28.01
CA ALA A 2 -2.82 -33.43 26.56
C ALA A 2 -1.94 -32.27 26.09
N ASN A 3 -0.83 -32.61 25.45
CA ASN A 3 0.12 -31.66 24.88
C ASN A 3 -0.57 -30.88 23.75
N ALA A 4 -0.80 -29.58 23.99
CA ALA A 4 -1.11 -28.65 22.93
C ALA A 4 0.18 -28.37 22.15
N THR A 5 0.37 -29.05 21.04
CA THR A 5 1.44 -28.78 20.08
C THR A 5 1.25 -27.37 19.56
N ARG A 6 2.05 -26.42 20.04
CA ARG A 6 2.15 -25.08 19.45
C ARG A 6 2.68 -25.28 18.03
N ASN A 7 1.79 -25.10 17.05
CA ASN A 7 2.14 -25.11 15.65
C ASN A 7 2.95 -23.83 15.35
N THR A 8 4.26 -23.88 15.57
CA THR A 8 5.18 -22.83 15.15
C THR A 8 5.36 -22.96 13.64
N ALA A 9 4.52 -22.26 12.87
CA ALA A 9 4.70 -22.16 11.43
C ALA A 9 6.14 -21.68 11.15
N SER A 10 6.87 -22.43 10.32
CA SER A 10 8.25 -22.09 9.95
C SER A 10 8.31 -20.71 9.29
N ARG A 11 9.36 -19.93 9.58
CA ARG A 11 9.68 -18.67 8.90
C ARG A 11 10.42 -18.89 7.57
N ASP A 12 10.46 -20.11 7.07
CA ASP A 12 11.07 -20.42 5.79
C ASP A 12 10.21 -19.90 4.63
N PRO A 13 10.84 -19.40 3.55
CA PRO A 13 10.11 -19.04 2.34
C PRO A 13 9.25 -20.21 1.81
N PRO A 14 8.00 -19.97 1.38
CA PRO A 14 7.13 -21.01 0.85
C PRO A 14 7.72 -21.71 -0.38
N ARG A 15 7.63 -23.04 -0.42
CA ARG A 15 7.98 -23.84 -1.61
C ARG A 15 6.74 -24.02 -2.49
N LEU A 16 6.63 -23.18 -3.54
CA LEU A 16 5.48 -23.22 -4.47
C LEU A 16 5.33 -24.56 -5.21
N SER A 17 6.40 -25.34 -5.31
CA SER A 17 6.42 -26.67 -5.91
C SER A 17 6.21 -27.83 -4.91
N ALA A 18 5.72 -27.54 -3.71
CA ALA A 18 5.38 -28.57 -2.73
C ALA A 18 4.35 -29.55 -3.34
N HIS A 19 4.56 -30.85 -3.13
CA HIS A 19 3.68 -31.88 -3.68
C HIS A 19 2.26 -31.85 -3.08
N ASP A 20 2.14 -31.25 -1.91
CA ASP A 20 0.94 -31.09 -1.09
C ASP A 20 0.57 -29.61 -0.90
N ALA A 21 0.81 -28.78 -1.92
CA ALA A 21 0.53 -27.35 -1.89
C ALA A 21 -0.95 -27.06 -1.52
N CYS A 22 -1.12 -26.25 -0.48
CA CYS A 22 -2.44 -25.79 -0.03
C CYS A 22 -2.83 -24.46 -0.69
N PHE A 23 -4.09 -24.36 -1.10
CA PHE A 23 -4.66 -23.14 -1.67
C PHE A 23 -5.77 -22.60 -0.78
N ALA A 24 -5.88 -21.28 -0.73
CA ALA A 24 -6.99 -20.58 -0.11
C ALA A 24 -7.77 -19.79 -1.16
N THR A 25 -9.08 -19.67 -0.93
CA THR A 25 -9.96 -18.81 -1.73
C THR A 25 -10.13 -17.47 -1.04
N VAL A 26 -9.98 -16.36 -1.77
CA VAL A 26 -10.32 -15.02 -1.26
C VAL A 26 -11.43 -14.45 -2.13
N LEU A 27 -12.50 -13.96 -1.49
CA LEU A 27 -13.67 -13.38 -2.14
C LEU A 27 -13.65 -11.87 -1.93
N VAL A 28 -13.37 -11.09 -2.96
CA VAL A 28 -13.07 -9.65 -2.84
C VAL A 28 -14.17 -8.80 -3.47
N GLY A 29 -14.51 -7.70 -2.81
CA GLY A 29 -15.51 -6.73 -3.25
C GLY A 29 -16.95 -7.22 -3.12
N GLU A 30 -17.89 -6.34 -3.46
CA GLU A 30 -19.33 -6.60 -3.38
C GLU A 30 -19.77 -7.80 -4.24
N GLU A 31 -19.18 -7.91 -5.44
CA GLU A 31 -19.43 -9.02 -6.38
C GLU A 31 -18.72 -10.32 -6.00
N ARG A 32 -17.92 -10.32 -4.93
CA ARG A 32 -17.17 -11.48 -4.43
C ARG A 32 -16.28 -12.10 -5.52
N LYS A 33 -15.51 -11.27 -6.23
CA LYS A 33 -14.52 -11.74 -7.23
C LYS A 33 -13.61 -12.76 -6.55
N ARG A 34 -13.51 -13.95 -7.16
CA ARG A 34 -12.88 -15.11 -6.54
C ARG A 34 -11.42 -15.24 -6.96
N PHE A 35 -10.51 -15.23 -5.99
CA PHE A 35 -9.08 -15.46 -6.17
C PHE A 35 -8.66 -16.77 -5.49
N ILE A 36 -7.86 -17.58 -6.17
CA ILE A 36 -7.28 -18.81 -5.62
C ILE A 36 -5.77 -18.62 -5.52
N VAL A 37 -5.24 -18.66 -4.30
CA VAL A 37 -3.85 -18.28 -4.02
C VAL A 37 -3.20 -19.35 -3.14
N HIS A 38 -1.89 -19.58 -3.30
CA HIS A 38 -1.15 -20.43 -2.37
C HIS A 38 -1.32 -19.91 -0.94
N LYS A 39 -1.88 -20.76 -0.07
CA LYS A 39 -2.11 -20.43 1.34
C LYS A 39 -0.81 -19.98 1.99
N ASP A 40 0.28 -20.69 1.72
CA ASP A 40 1.57 -20.43 2.35
C ASP A 40 2.14 -19.06 1.95
N LEU A 41 1.88 -18.57 0.74
CA LEU A 41 2.27 -17.21 0.35
C LEU A 41 1.50 -16.16 1.18
N LEU A 42 0.18 -16.33 1.31
CA LEU A 42 -0.65 -15.43 2.09
C LEU A 42 -0.22 -15.40 3.56
N THR A 43 -0.11 -16.58 4.19
CA THR A 43 0.21 -16.68 5.62
C THR A 43 1.67 -16.35 5.95
N TYR A 44 2.59 -16.51 4.99
CA TYR A 44 3.98 -16.08 5.16
C TYR A 44 4.09 -14.56 5.18
N HIS A 45 3.45 -13.88 4.24
CA HIS A 45 3.59 -12.43 4.05
C HIS A 45 2.62 -11.57 4.86
N SER A 46 1.52 -12.12 5.36
CA SER A 46 0.49 -11.38 6.10
C SER A 46 0.16 -12.06 7.43
N GLU A 47 0.29 -11.32 8.52
CA GLU A 47 -0.16 -11.78 9.84
C GLU A 47 -1.68 -11.98 9.90
N PHE A 48 -2.43 -11.13 9.17
CA PHE A 48 -3.88 -11.25 9.05
C PHE A 48 -4.26 -12.59 8.41
N PHE A 49 -3.76 -12.88 7.21
CA PHE A 49 -4.09 -14.13 6.53
C PHE A 49 -3.58 -15.35 7.28
N ARG A 50 -2.43 -15.25 7.96
CA ARG A 50 -1.95 -16.31 8.87
C ARG A 50 -2.97 -16.62 9.95
N SER A 51 -3.49 -15.59 10.60
CA SER A 51 -4.49 -15.72 11.67
C SER A 51 -5.81 -16.25 11.14
N ALA A 52 -6.26 -15.76 9.98
CA ALA A 52 -7.53 -16.16 9.36
C ALA A 52 -7.51 -17.61 8.84
N LEU A 53 -6.41 -18.07 8.23
CA LEU A 53 -6.33 -19.36 7.53
C LEU A 53 -5.72 -20.49 8.37
N SER A 54 -5.12 -20.17 9.52
CA SER A 54 -4.47 -21.15 10.42
C SER A 54 -5.08 -21.18 11.83
N GLY A 55 -6.05 -20.30 12.10
CA GLY A 55 -6.76 -20.24 13.37
C GLY A 55 -7.88 -21.28 13.49
N ASN A 56 -8.78 -21.05 14.43
CA ASN A 56 -9.96 -21.89 14.68
C ASN A 56 -11.26 -21.27 14.15
N PHE A 57 -11.16 -20.29 13.26
CA PHE A 57 -12.30 -19.60 12.68
C PHE A 57 -12.87 -20.36 11.48
N LYS A 58 -14.06 -19.96 11.02
CA LYS A 58 -14.76 -20.59 9.90
C LYS A 58 -13.91 -20.55 8.62
N GLU A 59 -13.18 -19.46 8.42
CA GLU A 59 -12.27 -19.21 7.31
C GLU A 59 -11.14 -20.24 7.27
N ALA A 60 -10.63 -20.66 8.43
CA ALA A 60 -9.62 -21.71 8.52
C ALA A 60 -10.21 -23.10 8.23
N ALA A 61 -11.46 -23.36 8.60
CA ALA A 61 -12.12 -24.62 8.23
C ALA A 61 -12.44 -24.68 6.73
N GLU A 62 -12.89 -23.56 6.15
CA GLU A 62 -13.33 -23.47 4.74
C GLU A 62 -12.21 -23.09 3.77
N GLN A 63 -11.01 -22.74 4.28
CA GLN A 63 -9.91 -22.16 3.52
C GLN A 63 -10.38 -21.00 2.62
N THR A 64 -11.31 -20.18 3.13
CA THR A 64 -11.97 -19.12 2.38
C THR A 64 -12.04 -17.84 3.22
N VAL A 65 -11.57 -16.71 2.67
CA VAL A 65 -11.56 -15.41 3.35
C VAL A 65 -12.40 -14.40 2.57
N PRO A 66 -13.50 -13.88 3.14
CA PRO A 66 -14.29 -12.82 2.53
C PRO A 66 -13.72 -11.43 2.85
N LEU A 67 -13.55 -10.60 1.82
CA LEU A 67 -13.05 -9.22 1.87
C LEU A 67 -14.03 -8.28 1.10
N PRO A 68 -15.25 -8.06 1.62
CA PRO A 68 -16.31 -7.39 0.85
C PRO A 68 -16.09 -5.89 0.62
N GLU A 69 -15.26 -5.25 1.44
CA GLU A 69 -14.97 -3.81 1.41
C GLU A 69 -13.71 -3.46 0.62
N ASP A 70 -12.95 -4.46 0.17
CA ASP A 70 -11.73 -4.23 -0.59
C ASP A 70 -11.99 -4.23 -2.09
N ASP A 71 -11.18 -3.44 -2.77
CA ASP A 71 -11.17 -3.34 -4.22
C ASP A 71 -10.48 -4.58 -4.85
N PRO A 72 -11.13 -5.25 -5.82
CA PRO A 72 -10.56 -6.44 -6.45
C PRO A 72 -9.25 -6.19 -7.21
N ASP A 73 -9.05 -5.01 -7.80
CA ASP A 73 -7.83 -4.69 -8.54
C ASP A 73 -6.65 -4.52 -7.57
N THR A 74 -6.89 -3.84 -6.44
CA THR A 74 -5.92 -3.74 -5.34
C THR A 74 -5.50 -5.10 -4.83
N PHE A 75 -6.45 -6.03 -4.63
CA PHE A 75 -6.12 -7.40 -4.24
C PHE A 75 -5.34 -8.15 -5.34
N GLU A 76 -5.67 -7.93 -6.62
CA GLU A 76 -4.95 -8.52 -7.75
C GLU A 76 -3.49 -8.05 -7.80
N PHE A 77 -3.21 -6.77 -7.53
CA PHE A 77 -1.84 -6.26 -7.41
C PHE A 77 -1.08 -6.85 -6.22
N PHE A 78 -1.75 -7.07 -5.08
CA PHE A 78 -1.17 -7.81 -3.97
C PHE A 78 -0.81 -9.25 -4.36
N VAL A 79 -1.72 -9.96 -5.05
CA VAL A 79 -1.45 -11.31 -5.54
C VAL A 79 -0.28 -11.31 -6.52
N HIS A 80 -0.24 -10.38 -7.48
CA HIS A 80 0.90 -10.22 -8.38
C HIS A 80 2.21 -10.10 -7.60
N TRP A 81 2.25 -9.23 -6.59
CA TRP A 81 3.43 -9.04 -5.73
C TRP A 81 3.79 -10.30 -4.93
N LEU A 82 2.81 -11.09 -4.46
CA LEU A 82 3.11 -12.36 -3.77
C LEU A 82 3.91 -13.32 -4.65
N TYR A 83 3.65 -13.37 -5.96
CA TYR A 83 4.33 -14.27 -6.89
C TYR A 83 5.61 -13.69 -7.46
N HIS A 84 5.66 -12.39 -7.79
CA HIS A 84 6.81 -11.77 -8.47
C HIS A 84 7.78 -11.08 -7.52
N LYS A 85 7.36 -10.81 -6.27
CA LYS A 85 8.08 -9.98 -5.28
C LYS A 85 8.33 -8.55 -5.75
N ASP A 86 7.63 -8.12 -6.79
CA ASP A 86 7.67 -6.77 -7.32
C ASP A 86 6.28 -6.30 -7.75
N LEU A 87 6.14 -5.01 -8.03
CA LEU A 87 4.93 -4.39 -8.56
C LEU A 87 4.82 -4.63 -10.07
N PRO A 88 3.62 -4.49 -10.67
CA PRO A 88 3.45 -4.68 -12.10
C PRO A 88 4.36 -3.77 -12.94
N MET A 89 5.10 -4.39 -13.85
CA MET A 89 6.06 -3.79 -14.78
C MET A 89 5.98 -4.50 -16.14
N LYS A 90 6.46 -3.83 -17.19
CA LYS A 90 6.37 -4.31 -18.59
C LYS A 90 6.96 -5.71 -18.82
N ASP A 91 7.88 -6.14 -17.97
CA ASP A 91 8.60 -7.41 -18.06
C ASP A 91 8.06 -8.51 -17.14
N ASN A 92 7.17 -8.18 -16.18
CA ASN A 92 6.65 -9.13 -15.19
C ASN A 92 5.11 -9.23 -15.14
N ALA A 93 4.37 -8.35 -15.84
CA ALA A 93 2.93 -8.29 -15.83
C ALA A 93 2.32 -8.51 -17.22
N SER A 94 1.09 -9.03 -17.27
CA SER A 94 0.31 -9.10 -18.52
C SER A 94 -0.09 -7.71 -18.99
N THR A 95 -0.38 -7.57 -20.28
CA THR A 95 -0.83 -6.29 -20.86
C THR A 95 -2.06 -5.75 -20.14
N ASP A 96 -3.04 -6.61 -19.83
CA ASP A 96 -4.28 -6.21 -19.14
C ASP A 96 -3.99 -5.70 -17.72
N LEU A 97 -3.18 -6.43 -16.94
CA LEU A 97 -2.79 -6.00 -15.59
C LEU A 97 -1.99 -4.70 -15.61
N LEU A 98 -1.13 -4.50 -16.61
CA LEU A 98 -0.40 -3.25 -16.81
C LEU A 98 -1.32 -2.08 -17.15
N GLN A 99 -2.39 -2.34 -17.91
CA GLN A 99 -3.40 -1.34 -18.21
C GLN A 99 -4.13 -0.92 -16.93
N ASP A 100 -4.51 -1.89 -16.08
CA ASP A 100 -5.16 -1.60 -14.80
C ASP A 100 -4.18 -0.91 -13.82
N TRP A 101 -2.88 -1.23 -13.90
CA TRP A 101 -1.84 -0.65 -13.04
C TRP A 101 -1.41 0.77 -13.45
N THR A 102 -1.24 1.03 -14.74
CA THR A 102 -0.55 2.24 -15.28
C THR A 102 -1.26 2.92 -16.43
N SER A 103 -2.47 2.52 -16.84
CA SER A 103 -3.14 3.23 -17.94
C SER A 103 -3.23 4.73 -17.66
N GLU A 104 -2.95 5.49 -18.70
CA GLU A 104 -3.11 6.93 -18.70
C GLU A 104 -4.62 7.19 -18.71
N ASP A 105 -5.22 7.25 -17.52
CA ASP A 105 -6.37 8.13 -17.33
C ASP A 105 -5.95 9.57 -17.64
N ASN A 106 -6.91 10.47 -17.90
CA ASN A 106 -6.67 11.86 -18.30
C ASN A 106 -5.93 12.69 -17.21
N GLY A 107 -4.67 12.37 -16.90
CA GLY A 107 -3.86 12.98 -15.85
C GLY A 107 -2.70 12.14 -15.29
N GLY A 108 -2.47 10.89 -15.74
CA GLY A 108 -1.37 10.06 -15.23
C GLY A 108 -1.51 9.71 -13.74
N ASN A 109 -2.76 9.62 -13.27
CA ASN A 109 -3.12 9.49 -11.86
C ASN A 109 -3.23 8.03 -11.41
N LEU A 110 -3.43 7.09 -12.34
CA LEU A 110 -3.74 5.71 -12.00
C LEU A 110 -2.61 4.99 -11.24
N GLU A 111 -1.36 5.07 -11.70
CA GLU A 111 -0.21 4.44 -11.01
C GLU A 111 -0.09 4.95 -9.57
N LYS A 112 -0.25 6.26 -9.36
CA LYS A 112 -0.23 6.88 -8.02
C LYS A 112 -1.36 6.41 -7.14
N ARG A 113 -2.58 6.37 -7.68
CA ARG A 113 -3.76 5.84 -6.97
C ARG A 113 -3.50 4.41 -6.52
N ASN A 114 -3.12 3.54 -7.44
CA ASN A 114 -2.90 2.13 -7.17
C ASN A 114 -1.78 1.92 -6.15
N LEU A 115 -0.71 2.73 -6.19
CA LEU A 115 0.34 2.72 -5.17
C LEU A 115 -0.16 3.10 -3.77
N ILE A 116 -1.01 4.12 -3.67
CA ILE A 116 -1.59 4.60 -2.40
C ILE A 116 -2.58 3.56 -1.85
N GLU A 117 -3.51 3.09 -2.68
CA GLU A 117 -4.51 2.07 -2.30
C GLU A 117 -3.83 0.76 -1.88
N LEU A 118 -2.82 0.30 -2.63
CA LEU A 118 -2.06 -0.89 -2.27
C LEU A 118 -1.22 -0.70 -0.99
N HIS A 119 -0.74 0.51 -0.71
CA HIS A 119 -0.08 0.83 0.56
C HIS A 119 -1.04 0.75 1.75
N VAL A 120 -2.23 1.32 1.60
CA VAL A 120 -3.31 1.22 2.61
C VAL A 120 -3.69 -0.23 2.85
N PHE A 121 -3.89 -1.00 1.77
CA PHE A 121 -4.16 -2.43 1.84
C PHE A 121 -3.05 -3.18 2.59
N ALA A 122 -1.78 -2.90 2.27
CA ALA A 122 -0.64 -3.54 2.92
C ALA A 122 -0.58 -3.23 4.42
N ASP A 123 -0.92 -2.02 4.86
CA ASP A 123 -0.99 -1.69 6.29
C ASP A 123 -2.16 -2.41 6.97
N ARG A 124 -3.37 -2.34 6.38
CA ARG A 124 -4.60 -2.99 6.85
C ARG A 124 -4.39 -4.50 7.07
N TYR A 125 -3.73 -5.17 6.12
CA TYR A 125 -3.48 -6.62 6.15
C TYR A 125 -2.11 -7.01 6.69
N ARG A 126 -1.35 -6.07 7.27
CA ARG A 126 -0.04 -6.29 7.90
C ARG A 126 0.95 -7.01 6.98
N VAL A 127 1.12 -6.49 5.77
CA VAL A 127 2.06 -6.96 4.75
C VAL A 127 3.26 -6.00 4.69
N GLU A 128 4.13 -6.06 5.71
CA GLU A 128 5.16 -5.02 5.94
C GLU A 128 6.11 -4.82 4.75
N LYS A 129 6.54 -5.92 4.10
CA LYS A 129 7.42 -5.85 2.92
C LYS A 129 6.74 -5.16 1.73
N LEU A 130 5.44 -5.35 1.54
CA LEU A 130 4.69 -4.67 0.49
C LEU A 130 4.50 -3.19 0.83
N LYS A 131 4.21 -2.87 2.10
CA LYS A 131 4.06 -1.49 2.57
C LYS A 131 5.32 -0.66 2.32
N VAL A 132 6.49 -1.23 2.58
CA VAL A 132 7.79 -0.63 2.21
C VAL A 132 7.91 -0.48 0.69
N ARG A 133 7.65 -1.56 -0.07
CA ARG A 133 7.80 -1.57 -1.52
C ARG A 133 6.94 -0.52 -2.23
N THR A 134 5.69 -0.32 -1.80
CA THR A 134 4.78 0.69 -2.35
C THR A 134 5.24 2.10 -2.02
N LEU A 135 5.74 2.34 -0.79
CA LEU A 135 6.26 3.65 -0.41
C LEU A 135 7.53 4.02 -1.19
N GLU A 136 8.43 3.07 -1.39
CA GLU A 136 9.60 3.27 -2.24
C GLU A 136 9.23 3.58 -3.69
N ALA A 137 8.25 2.86 -4.24
CA ALA A 137 7.77 3.08 -5.60
C ALA A 137 7.13 4.46 -5.75
N LEU A 138 6.28 4.86 -4.79
CA LEU A 138 5.68 6.20 -4.76
C LEU A 138 6.75 7.28 -4.62
N PHE A 139 7.74 7.08 -3.74
CA PHE A 139 8.87 8.00 -3.59
C PHE A 139 9.66 8.17 -4.89
N ARG A 140 9.96 7.07 -5.61
CA ARG A 140 10.61 7.15 -6.93
C ARG A 140 9.73 7.86 -7.95
N TYR A 141 8.42 7.61 -7.91
CA TYR A 141 7.46 8.28 -8.79
C TYR A 141 7.53 9.79 -8.60
N VAL A 142 7.42 10.30 -7.37
CA VAL A 142 7.36 11.76 -7.07
C VAL A 142 8.68 12.52 -7.28
N GLN A 143 9.74 11.81 -7.61
CA GLN A 143 11.05 12.39 -7.96
C GLN A 143 11.26 12.51 -9.48
N LYS A 144 10.33 12.03 -10.30
CA LYS A 144 10.35 12.25 -11.75
C LYS A 144 10.08 13.74 -12.07
N ASN A 145 10.54 14.23 -13.22
CA ASN A 145 10.47 15.65 -13.57
C ASN A 145 9.05 16.16 -13.94
N ASP A 146 8.13 15.27 -14.32
CA ASP A 146 6.79 15.60 -14.84
C ASP A 146 5.68 15.04 -13.92
N VAL A 147 5.88 15.20 -12.61
CA VAL A 147 4.99 14.62 -11.60
C VAL A 147 3.81 15.55 -11.35
N THR A 148 2.60 15.05 -11.57
CA THR A 148 1.39 15.69 -11.04
C THR A 148 1.21 15.34 -9.56
N LEU A 149 0.72 16.30 -8.76
CA LEU A 149 0.38 16.07 -7.35
C LEU A 149 -0.74 15.00 -7.25
N PRO A 150 -0.76 14.19 -6.18
CA PRO A 150 -1.93 13.36 -5.88
C PRO A 150 -3.17 14.24 -5.77
N SER A 151 -4.29 13.80 -6.35
CA SER A 151 -5.55 14.55 -6.26
C SER A 151 -6.02 14.68 -4.82
N ASN A 152 -6.81 15.72 -4.53
CA ASN A 152 -7.39 15.96 -3.20
C ASN A 152 -8.13 14.71 -2.68
N ARG A 153 -8.86 14.01 -3.56
CA ARG A 153 -9.55 12.76 -3.22
C ARG A 153 -8.61 11.66 -2.72
N LEU A 154 -7.43 11.49 -3.32
CA LEU A 154 -6.45 10.50 -2.86
C LEU A 154 -5.83 10.90 -1.52
N ILE A 155 -5.63 12.20 -1.29
CA ILE A 155 -5.16 12.71 0.01
C ILE A 155 -6.21 12.41 1.08
N CYS A 156 -7.49 12.69 0.82
CA CYS A 156 -8.58 12.34 1.75
C CYS A 156 -8.61 10.85 2.07
N TYR A 157 -8.60 10.00 1.03
CA TYR A 157 -8.57 8.55 1.20
C TYR A 157 -7.40 8.07 2.06
N ALA A 158 -6.19 8.59 1.85
CA ALA A 158 -5.02 8.22 2.64
C ALA A 158 -5.18 8.62 4.12
N TYR A 159 -5.69 9.83 4.40
CA TYR A 159 -5.90 10.30 5.78
C TYR A 159 -7.04 9.57 6.50
N GLU A 160 -8.05 9.09 5.77
CA GLU A 160 -9.16 8.29 6.31
C GLU A 160 -8.72 6.86 6.67
N ASN A 161 -7.74 6.31 5.96
CA ASN A 161 -7.38 4.90 6.08
C ASN A 161 -6.01 4.63 6.72
N MET A 162 -5.16 5.65 6.92
CA MET A 162 -3.84 5.48 7.52
C MET A 162 -3.77 6.05 8.93
N PRO A 163 -2.95 5.45 9.82
CA PRO A 163 -2.68 6.03 11.12
C PRO A 163 -1.95 7.37 11.00
N ALA A 164 -2.26 8.29 11.92
CA ALA A 164 -1.58 9.56 12.03
C ALA A 164 -0.07 9.37 12.21
N GLY A 165 0.73 10.16 11.47
CA GLY A 165 2.19 10.07 11.51
C GLY A 165 2.79 8.94 10.68
N SER A 166 2.02 8.23 9.86
CA SER A 166 2.58 7.25 8.94
C SER A 166 3.53 7.89 7.91
N GLY A 167 4.47 7.08 7.42
CA GLY A 167 5.41 7.48 6.38
C GLY A 167 4.73 8.01 5.12
N LEU A 168 3.63 7.36 4.70
CA LEU A 168 2.85 7.77 3.54
C LEU A 168 2.28 9.19 3.72
N LEU A 169 1.61 9.47 4.83
CA LEU A 169 1.02 10.81 5.07
C LEU A 169 2.11 11.90 5.12
N THR A 170 3.26 11.56 5.72
CA THR A 170 4.41 12.48 5.78
C THR A 170 4.97 12.75 4.38
N LEU A 171 5.07 11.73 3.53
CA LEU A 171 5.51 11.87 2.13
C LEU A 171 4.53 12.76 1.34
N LEU A 172 3.22 12.54 1.47
CA LEU A 172 2.21 13.33 0.76
C LEU A 172 2.30 14.83 1.13
N VAL A 173 2.49 15.15 2.42
CA VAL A 173 2.68 16.54 2.88
C VAL A 173 3.95 17.14 2.29
N ASP A 174 5.08 16.43 2.34
CA ASP A 174 6.35 16.95 1.85
C ASP A 174 6.35 17.17 0.33
N VAL A 175 5.77 16.23 -0.43
CA VAL A 175 5.58 16.34 -1.88
C VAL A 175 4.70 17.54 -2.21
N TRP A 176 3.58 17.70 -1.51
CA TRP A 176 2.72 18.86 -1.67
C TRP A 176 3.49 20.15 -1.40
N CYS A 177 4.16 20.28 -0.25
CA CYS A 177 4.88 21.51 0.09
C CYS A 177 6.02 21.83 -0.89
N LYS A 178 6.65 20.81 -1.45
CA LYS A 178 7.74 20.97 -2.41
C LYS A 178 7.27 21.51 -3.76
N TYR A 179 6.14 21.03 -4.27
CA TYR A 179 5.68 21.29 -5.63
C TYR A 179 4.43 22.18 -5.73
N VAL A 180 3.74 22.48 -4.62
CA VAL A 180 2.54 23.31 -4.64
C VAL A 180 2.88 24.71 -5.14
N GLU A 181 2.14 25.15 -6.16
CA GLU A 181 2.14 26.51 -6.67
C GLU A 181 0.83 27.21 -6.29
N ALA A 182 0.77 28.54 -6.44
CA ALA A 182 -0.39 29.32 -5.99
C ALA A 182 -1.70 28.94 -6.71
N GLU A 183 -1.59 28.41 -7.91
CA GLU A 183 -2.69 27.97 -8.77
C GLU A 183 -3.39 26.72 -8.23
N GLU A 184 -2.65 25.81 -7.57
CA GLU A 184 -3.19 24.57 -6.99
C GLU A 184 -4.15 24.84 -5.82
N TRP A 185 -4.01 25.99 -5.15
CA TRP A 185 -4.90 26.43 -4.07
C TRP A 185 -6.24 26.99 -4.56
N LYS A 186 -6.40 27.19 -5.87
CA LYS A 186 -7.63 27.71 -6.47
C LYS A 186 -8.58 26.60 -6.93
N ASP A 187 -8.20 25.34 -6.73
CA ASP A 187 -9.04 24.20 -7.08
C ASP A 187 -10.28 24.15 -6.17
N ASP A 188 -11.45 23.91 -6.78
CA ASP A 188 -12.78 24.00 -6.15
C ASP A 188 -12.95 23.02 -4.97
N ASP A 189 -12.10 21.98 -4.91
CA ASP A 189 -12.14 20.93 -3.89
C ASP A 189 -11.13 21.11 -2.74
N THR A 190 -10.39 22.22 -2.68
CA THR A 190 -9.41 22.47 -1.60
C THR A 190 -10.04 22.50 -0.21
N GLU A 191 -11.31 22.88 -0.11
CA GLU A 191 -12.09 22.84 1.15
C GLU A 191 -12.31 21.41 1.67
N GLN A 192 -12.21 20.40 0.81
CA GLN A 192 -12.38 18.98 1.18
C GLN A 192 -11.11 18.36 1.75
N LEU A 193 -9.96 19.04 1.64
CA LEU A 193 -8.70 18.52 2.14
C LEU A 193 -8.76 18.31 3.67
N PRO A 194 -8.19 17.21 4.20
CA PRO A 194 -8.25 16.92 5.62
C PRO A 194 -7.57 18.02 6.45
N SER A 195 -8.23 18.52 7.51
CA SER A 195 -7.63 19.51 8.41
C SER A 195 -6.22 19.12 8.92
N PRO A 196 -5.95 17.84 9.30
CA PRO A 196 -4.61 17.43 9.69
C PRO A 196 -3.55 17.57 8.57
N PHE A 197 -3.94 17.38 7.32
CA PHE A 197 -3.09 17.62 6.15
C PHE A 197 -2.77 19.10 6.01
N LEU A 198 -3.81 19.96 5.98
CA LEU A 198 -3.66 21.41 5.84
C LEU A 198 -2.80 22.00 6.97
N ILE A 199 -3.00 21.57 8.21
CA ILE A 199 -2.18 21.98 9.36
C ILE A 199 -0.71 21.60 9.15
N SER A 200 -0.44 20.41 8.60
CA SER A 200 0.93 19.94 8.35
C SER A 200 1.60 20.73 7.23
N VAL A 201 0.86 21.03 6.16
CA VAL A 201 1.32 21.91 5.07
C VAL A 201 1.62 23.31 5.60
N LEU A 202 0.70 23.93 6.36
CA LEU A 202 0.90 25.25 6.95
C LEU A 202 2.13 25.31 7.86
N LYS A 203 2.36 24.29 8.68
CA LYS A 203 3.58 24.18 9.52
C LYS A 203 4.84 24.12 8.66
N CYS A 204 4.85 23.26 7.63
CA CYS A 204 5.99 23.11 6.72
C CYS A 204 6.32 24.44 6.02
N LEU A 205 5.34 25.11 5.42
CA LEU A 205 5.54 26.39 4.74
C LEU A 205 5.98 27.49 5.69
N THR A 206 5.42 27.54 6.91
CA THR A 206 5.82 28.51 7.94
C THR A 206 7.27 28.31 8.39
N ASP A 207 7.68 27.07 8.62
CA ASP A 207 9.07 26.77 9.00
C ASP A 207 10.04 27.04 7.84
N GLY A 208 9.59 26.84 6.60
CA GLY A 208 10.29 27.25 5.39
C GLY A 208 10.51 28.76 5.31
N ALA A 209 9.44 29.55 5.48
CA ALA A 209 9.51 31.01 5.47
C ALA A 209 10.41 31.58 6.58
N ARG A 210 10.51 30.87 7.72
CA ARG A 210 11.41 31.20 8.83
C ARG A 210 12.85 30.71 8.63
N GLY A 211 13.14 30.06 7.50
CA GLY A 211 14.47 29.52 7.18
C GLY A 211 14.90 28.32 8.03
N LYS A 212 13.98 27.69 8.78
CA LYS A 212 14.30 26.51 9.60
C LYS A 212 14.49 25.25 8.76
N ILE A 213 13.75 25.16 7.66
CA ILE A 213 13.83 24.06 6.70
C ILE A 213 13.93 24.60 5.28
N LYS A 214 14.50 23.80 4.37
CA LYS A 214 14.47 24.07 2.94
C LYS A 214 13.31 23.30 2.32
N VAL A 215 12.14 23.93 2.19
CA VAL A 215 10.91 23.29 1.68
C VAL A 215 11.11 22.67 0.29
N ARG A 216 11.91 23.31 -0.57
CA ARG A 216 12.22 22.83 -1.93
C ARG A 216 13.47 21.94 -2.02
N ALA A 217 13.93 21.38 -0.89
CA ALA A 217 15.07 20.47 -0.89
C ALA A 217 14.77 19.13 -1.59
N ALA A 218 15.83 18.34 -1.80
CA ALA A 218 15.67 16.93 -2.12
C ALA A 218 14.93 16.23 -0.98
N LEU A 219 13.97 15.37 -1.33
CA LEU A 219 13.33 14.48 -0.36
C LEU A 219 14.26 13.28 -0.10
N GLU A 220 14.22 12.74 1.11
CA GLU A 220 15.06 11.62 1.54
C GLU A 220 14.17 10.44 1.95
N LEU A 221 14.32 9.29 1.28
CA LEU A 221 13.44 8.13 1.48
C LEU A 221 13.42 7.63 2.94
N SER A 222 14.56 7.71 3.62
CA SER A 222 14.72 7.26 5.02
C SER A 222 13.83 8.03 6.01
N LYS A 223 13.31 9.21 5.64
CA LYS A 223 12.35 9.97 6.46
C LYS A 223 11.00 9.26 6.59
N TYR A 224 10.63 8.46 5.59
CA TYR A 224 9.28 7.90 5.45
C TYR A 224 9.22 6.42 5.78
N LEU A 225 10.34 5.71 5.67
CA LEU A 225 10.40 4.30 6.01
C LEU A 225 10.47 4.12 7.54
N PRO A 226 9.89 3.02 8.08
CA PRO A 226 10.15 2.65 9.45
C PRO A 226 11.66 2.46 9.67
N PRO A 227 12.18 2.74 10.88
CA PRO A 227 13.57 2.43 11.20
C PRO A 227 13.80 0.94 10.91
N GLU A 228 14.93 0.61 10.28
CA GLU A 228 15.30 -0.77 10.03
C GLU A 228 15.19 -1.54 11.35
N SER A 229 14.20 -2.43 11.44
CA SER A 229 14.19 -3.40 12.51
C SER A 229 15.36 -4.32 12.22
N ASP A 230 16.37 -4.29 13.09
CA ASP A 230 17.48 -5.25 13.09
C ASP A 230 16.86 -6.66 13.05
N GLY A 231 16.76 -7.21 11.83
CA GLY A 231 16.17 -8.51 11.57
C GLY A 231 17.19 -9.58 11.90
N GLN A 232 17.06 -10.16 13.11
CA GLN A 232 17.56 -11.48 13.45
C GLN A 232 16.67 -12.58 12.87
#